data_AF-A0A5E4LNN5-F1
#
_entry.id   AF-A0A5E4LNN5-F1
#
_cell.length_a   1.000
_cell.length_b   1.000
_cell.length_c   1.000
_cell.angle_alpha   90.00
_cell.angle_beta   90.00
_cell.angle_gamma   90.00
#
_symmetry.space_group_name_H-M   'P 1'
#
loop_
_entity.id
_entity.type
_entity.pdbx_description
1 polymer ?
#
loop_
_entity_poly.entity_id
_entity_poly.type
_entity_poly.pdbx_seq_one_letter_code
_entity_poly.pdbx_strand_id
1 'polypeptide(L)'
;MAPEEKPIEKAVEKVAERTSEKQAEKQAEKKDDVKKRELEKKEEKKDEMKEQAVIAIRDISIALDTYDDIYSDFDPRPHAEREISADLLKELERRALIDAKGRFEIRFFLPKALRDEKTEAQIKKRLQAYFRMKCKEAEKENNARKVTSALYIIAGLAALFSYAILLTFTQLGPFGSFLDVLLVPIGWFFLWEGLAKLLLQERKVMDAQIKFYQDFSKANFIFLSEEENVLGATQEQTGA
;
A
#
# COMPACT_ATOMS: atom_id res chain seq x y z
N MET A 1 86.04 -24.08 -38.04
CA MET A 1 85.32 -25.13 -37.29
C MET A 1 84.37 -24.40 -36.34
N ALA A 2 83.12 -24.24 -36.76
CA ALA A 2 82.02 -23.71 -35.95
C ALA A 2 80.78 -24.57 -36.29
N PRO A 3 79.92 -24.93 -35.33
CA PRO A 3 79.13 -26.15 -35.39
C PRO A 3 77.80 -25.96 -36.11
N GLU A 4 77.40 -27.00 -36.88
CA GLU A 4 76.05 -27.18 -37.41
C GLU A 4 75.06 -27.48 -36.26
N GLU A 5 74.12 -26.57 -36.03
CA GLU A 5 72.95 -26.82 -35.18
C GLU A 5 71.88 -27.61 -35.94
N LYS A 6 71.33 -28.63 -35.26
CA LYS A 6 70.56 -29.74 -35.83
C LYS A 6 69.13 -29.32 -36.27
N PRO A 7 68.64 -29.79 -37.43
CA PRO A 7 67.37 -29.37 -38.05
C PRO A 7 66.09 -29.98 -37.43
N ILE A 8 66.19 -30.82 -36.38
CA ILE A 8 65.06 -31.58 -35.84
C ILE A 8 64.30 -30.82 -34.73
N GLU A 9 64.98 -29.99 -33.93
CA GLU A 9 64.33 -29.19 -32.86
C GLU A 9 63.38 -28.12 -33.43
N LYS A 10 63.76 -27.46 -34.53
CA LYS A 10 62.91 -26.44 -35.18
C LYS A 10 61.61 -27.00 -35.77
N ALA A 11 61.56 -28.27 -36.12
CA ALA A 11 60.35 -28.89 -36.66
C ALA A 11 59.34 -29.26 -35.56
N VAL A 12 59.82 -29.64 -34.37
CA VAL A 12 58.96 -30.01 -33.23
C VAL A 12 58.38 -28.76 -32.55
N GLU A 13 59.18 -27.69 -32.43
CA GLU A 13 58.76 -26.41 -31.86
C GLU A 13 57.64 -25.76 -32.69
N LYS A 14 57.75 -25.79 -34.03
CA LYS A 14 56.75 -25.21 -34.94
C LYS A 14 55.42 -25.98 -34.99
N VAL A 15 55.41 -27.26 -34.65
CA VAL A 15 54.19 -28.07 -34.54
C VAL A 15 53.51 -27.88 -33.17
N ALA A 16 54.32 -27.68 -32.12
CA ALA A 16 53.81 -27.35 -30.79
C ALA A 16 53.11 -25.97 -30.78
N GLU A 17 53.70 -24.94 -31.40
CA GLU A 17 53.10 -23.59 -31.53
C GLU A 17 51.77 -23.60 -32.30
N ARG A 18 51.68 -24.32 -33.41
CA ARG A 18 50.44 -24.42 -34.20
C ARG A 18 49.32 -25.16 -33.48
N THR A 19 49.67 -26.03 -32.54
CA THR A 19 48.69 -26.79 -31.75
C THR A 19 48.20 -25.97 -30.55
N SER A 20 49.07 -25.17 -29.93
CA SER A 20 48.69 -24.26 -28.85
C SER A 20 47.84 -23.08 -29.34
N GLU A 21 48.12 -22.52 -30.52
CA GLU A 21 47.30 -21.45 -31.13
C GLU A 21 45.88 -21.92 -31.45
N LYS A 22 45.72 -23.10 -32.08
CA LYS A 22 44.39 -23.66 -32.38
C LYS A 22 43.60 -24.05 -31.13
N GLN A 23 44.29 -24.40 -30.05
CA GLN A 23 43.63 -24.67 -28.76
C GLN A 23 43.22 -23.37 -28.06
N ALA A 24 44.00 -22.29 -28.19
CA ALA A 24 43.64 -20.98 -27.66
C ALA A 24 42.45 -20.36 -28.40
N GLU A 25 42.41 -20.47 -29.74
CA GLU A 25 41.32 -19.95 -30.57
C GLU A 25 39.99 -20.67 -30.29
N LYS A 26 40.00 -22.01 -30.19
CA LYS A 26 38.81 -22.78 -29.78
C LYS A 26 38.36 -22.52 -28.33
N GLN A 27 39.27 -22.11 -27.45
CA GLN A 27 38.91 -21.73 -26.08
C GLN A 27 38.34 -20.31 -26.01
N ALA A 28 38.76 -19.39 -26.89
CA ALA A 28 38.18 -18.06 -27.00
C ALA A 28 36.75 -18.13 -27.56
N GLU A 29 36.55 -18.88 -28.66
CA GLU A 29 35.24 -19.03 -29.31
C GLU A 29 34.20 -19.67 -28.38
N LYS A 30 34.60 -20.68 -27.59
CA LYS A 30 33.72 -21.27 -26.55
C LYS A 30 33.40 -20.32 -25.41
N LYS A 31 34.31 -19.42 -25.04
CA LYS A 31 34.05 -18.44 -23.96
C LYS A 31 33.07 -17.37 -24.40
N ASP A 32 33.15 -16.93 -25.65
CA ASP A 32 32.25 -15.92 -26.19
C ASP A 32 30.81 -16.47 -26.37
N ASP A 33 30.66 -17.71 -26.83
CA ASP A 33 29.35 -18.37 -26.93
C ASP A 33 28.67 -18.58 -25.56
N VAL A 34 29.45 -18.94 -24.54
CA VAL A 34 28.93 -19.10 -23.17
C VAL A 34 28.49 -17.75 -22.60
N LYS A 35 29.27 -16.70 -22.82
CA LYS A 35 28.97 -15.34 -22.33
C LYS A 35 27.72 -14.76 -23.01
N LYS A 36 27.51 -15.04 -24.30
CA LYS A 36 26.33 -14.61 -25.03
C LYS A 36 25.05 -15.28 -24.51
N ARG A 37 25.09 -16.60 -24.27
CA ARG A 37 23.95 -17.35 -23.70
C ARG A 37 23.61 -16.94 -22.26
N GLU A 38 24.60 -16.51 -21.47
CA GLU A 38 24.37 -15.97 -20.13
C GLU A 38 23.71 -14.58 -20.13
N LEU A 39 23.99 -13.76 -21.14
CA LEU A 39 23.37 -12.45 -21.33
C LEU A 39 21.91 -12.58 -21.78
N GLU A 40 21.64 -13.44 -22.77
CA GLU A 40 20.28 -13.73 -23.24
C GLU A 40 19.39 -14.28 -22.11
N LYS A 41 19.90 -15.24 -21.32
CA LYS A 41 19.18 -15.75 -20.13
C LYS A 41 18.96 -14.70 -19.04
N LYS A 42 19.84 -13.70 -18.92
CA LYS A 42 19.66 -12.61 -17.96
C LYS A 42 18.61 -11.61 -18.43
N GLU A 43 18.48 -11.39 -19.74
CA GLU A 43 17.46 -10.53 -20.33
C GLU A 43 16.07 -11.20 -20.28
N GLU A 44 15.96 -12.46 -20.68
CA GLU A 44 14.71 -13.24 -20.56
C GLU A 44 14.19 -13.27 -19.13
N LYS A 45 15.07 -13.56 -18.17
CA LYS A 45 14.70 -13.61 -16.75
C LYS A 45 14.35 -12.23 -16.18
N LYS A 46 14.85 -11.15 -16.78
CA LYS A 46 14.50 -9.77 -16.39
C LYS A 46 13.14 -9.36 -16.95
N ASP A 47 12.80 -9.82 -18.14
CA ASP A 47 11.51 -9.53 -18.78
C ASP A 47 10.39 -10.39 -18.20
N GLU A 48 10.63 -11.67 -17.91
CA GLU A 48 9.70 -12.51 -17.13
C GLU A 48 9.41 -11.91 -15.73
N MET A 49 10.44 -11.36 -15.07
CA MET A 49 10.29 -10.76 -13.74
C MET A 49 9.57 -9.41 -13.79
N LYS A 50 9.65 -8.67 -14.90
CA LYS A 50 8.83 -7.47 -15.14
C LYS A 50 7.38 -7.86 -15.41
N GLU A 51 7.14 -8.86 -16.24
CA GLU A 51 5.81 -9.32 -16.63
C GLU A 51 5.04 -9.91 -15.42
N GLN A 52 5.72 -10.72 -14.59
CA GLN A 52 5.17 -11.18 -13.31
C GLN A 52 4.94 -10.06 -12.29
N ALA A 53 5.75 -8.99 -12.34
CA ALA A 53 5.53 -7.82 -11.50
C ALA A 53 4.33 -6.97 -11.97
N VAL A 54 4.01 -6.99 -13.27
CA VAL A 54 2.83 -6.32 -13.85
C VAL A 54 1.54 -7.06 -13.47
N ILE A 55 1.55 -8.39 -13.43
CA ILE A 55 0.36 -9.22 -13.10
C ILE A 55 0.02 -9.22 -11.59
N ALA A 56 0.96 -8.85 -10.71
CA ALA A 56 0.77 -8.85 -9.26
C ALA A 56 0.36 -7.48 -8.66
N ILE A 57 0.12 -6.46 -9.49
CA ILE A 57 -0.45 -5.19 -9.03
C ILE A 57 -1.96 -5.28 -9.26
N ARG A 58 -2.73 -5.46 -8.18
CA ARG A 58 -4.18 -5.23 -8.24
C ARG A 58 -4.41 -3.74 -8.40
N ASP A 59 -4.80 -3.33 -9.60
CA ASP A 59 -5.05 -1.96 -9.98
C ASP A 59 -6.52 -1.59 -9.77
N ILE A 60 -6.77 -0.42 -9.18
CA ILE A 60 -8.10 0.15 -9.13
C ILE A 60 -8.23 1.06 -10.34
N SER A 61 -8.88 0.54 -11.38
CA SER A 61 -9.08 1.23 -12.65
C SER A 61 -10.42 1.96 -12.68
N ILE A 62 -10.43 3.27 -12.86
CA ILE A 62 -11.63 4.14 -12.87
C ILE A 62 -11.63 4.95 -14.16
N ALA A 63 -12.71 4.87 -14.92
CA ALA A 63 -12.95 5.75 -16.08
C ALA A 63 -13.54 7.07 -15.60
N LEU A 64 -13.02 8.18 -16.15
CA LEU A 64 -13.47 9.53 -15.88
C LEU A 64 -13.82 10.18 -17.22
N ASP A 65 -15.00 10.77 -17.32
CA ASP A 65 -15.39 11.58 -18.47
C ASP A 65 -14.60 12.89 -18.46
N THR A 66 -14.40 13.47 -17.26
CA THR A 66 -13.62 14.69 -17.06
C THR A 66 -12.89 14.69 -15.70
N TYR A 67 -12.03 15.68 -15.44
CA TYR A 67 -11.45 15.87 -14.11
C TYR A 67 -12.47 16.28 -13.04
N ASP A 68 -13.65 16.78 -13.43
CA ASP A 68 -14.69 17.18 -12.49
C ASP A 68 -15.25 15.99 -11.71
N ASP A 69 -15.26 14.79 -12.30
CA ASP A 69 -15.78 13.55 -11.68
C ASP A 69 -15.03 13.15 -10.38
N ILE A 70 -13.80 13.66 -10.21
CA ILE A 70 -12.99 13.47 -9.00
C ILE A 70 -13.54 14.29 -7.83
N TYR A 71 -14.31 15.34 -8.12
CA TYR A 71 -14.74 16.34 -7.17
C TYR A 71 -16.25 16.41 -7.00
N SER A 72 -16.70 16.97 -5.88
CA SER A 72 -18.11 17.15 -5.58
C SER A 72 -18.76 18.21 -6.47
N ASP A 73 -19.85 17.86 -7.16
CA ASP A 73 -20.68 18.79 -7.93
C ASP A 73 -21.35 19.86 -7.07
N PHE A 74 -21.51 19.57 -5.77
CA PHE A 74 -22.11 20.49 -4.81
C PHE A 74 -21.14 21.55 -4.28
N ASP A 75 -19.86 21.47 -4.65
CA ASP A 75 -18.83 22.39 -4.19
C ASP A 75 -18.41 23.38 -5.29
N PRO A 76 -18.83 24.66 -5.20
CA PRO A 76 -18.55 25.65 -6.24
C PRO A 76 -17.08 26.12 -6.26
N ARG A 77 -16.22 25.65 -5.35
CA ARG A 77 -14.82 26.08 -5.28
C ARG A 77 -14.03 25.65 -6.52
N PRO A 78 -12.92 26.32 -6.83
CA PRO A 78 -11.99 25.89 -7.87
C PRO A 78 -11.39 24.50 -7.59
N HIS A 79 -10.91 23.81 -8.62
CA HIS A 79 -10.26 22.49 -8.50
C HIS A 79 -9.06 22.43 -7.55
N ALA A 80 -8.53 23.56 -7.06
CA ALA A 80 -7.49 23.58 -6.05
C ALA A 80 -8.01 23.36 -4.61
N GLU A 81 -9.30 23.62 -4.39
CA GLU A 81 -9.93 23.65 -3.06
C GLU A 81 -11.20 22.80 -2.97
N ARG A 82 -11.73 22.37 -4.12
CA ARG A 82 -12.95 21.56 -4.21
C ARG A 82 -12.82 20.23 -3.45
N GLU A 83 -13.87 19.84 -2.76
CA GLU A 83 -14.00 18.57 -2.05
C GLU A 83 -14.01 17.39 -3.03
N ILE A 84 -13.46 16.25 -2.62
CA ILE A 84 -13.46 15.02 -3.40
C ILE A 84 -14.88 14.44 -3.40
N SER A 85 -15.34 13.93 -4.56
CA SER A 85 -16.70 13.39 -4.66
C SER A 85 -16.91 12.20 -3.72
N ALA A 86 -18.06 12.17 -3.06
CA ALA A 86 -18.46 11.05 -2.23
C ALA A 86 -18.61 9.76 -3.05
N ASP A 87 -18.98 9.88 -4.31
CA ASP A 87 -19.16 8.75 -5.23
C ASP A 87 -17.82 8.13 -5.62
N LEU A 88 -16.79 8.94 -5.91
CA LEU A 88 -15.43 8.43 -6.11
C LEU A 88 -14.95 7.70 -4.84
N LEU A 89 -15.15 8.27 -3.66
CA LEU A 89 -14.70 7.66 -2.41
C LEU A 89 -15.37 6.30 -2.16
N LYS A 90 -16.69 6.20 -2.35
CA LYS A 90 -17.42 4.93 -2.25
C LYS A 90 -16.94 3.91 -3.25
N GLU A 91 -16.63 4.34 -4.47
CA GLU A 91 -16.16 3.42 -5.50
C GLU A 91 -14.73 2.92 -5.21
N LEU A 92 -13.86 3.79 -4.72
CA LEU A 92 -12.53 3.41 -4.24
C LEU A 92 -12.64 2.44 -3.05
N GLU A 93 -13.55 2.68 -2.10
CA GLU A 93 -13.80 1.79 -0.96
C GLU A 93 -14.33 0.43 -1.41
N ARG A 94 -15.29 0.40 -2.34
CA ARG A 94 -15.86 -0.83 -2.90
C ARG A 94 -14.81 -1.66 -3.64
N ARG A 95 -13.91 -1.01 -4.38
CA ARG A 95 -12.85 -1.66 -5.16
C ARG A 95 -11.59 -1.95 -4.36
N ALA A 96 -11.46 -1.42 -3.15
CA ALA A 96 -10.35 -1.68 -2.24
C ALA A 96 -10.40 -3.11 -1.65
N LEU A 97 -10.21 -4.12 -2.49
CA LEU A 97 -9.97 -5.51 -2.09
C LEU A 97 -8.46 -5.77 -2.02
N ILE A 98 -7.94 -5.49 -0.82
CA ILE A 98 -6.53 -5.48 -0.42
C ILE A 98 -5.72 -6.70 -0.91
N ASP A 99 -4.53 -6.45 -1.47
CA ASP A 99 -3.38 -7.37 -1.34
C ASP A 99 -2.48 -6.91 -0.19
N ALA A 100 -1.93 -7.86 0.57
CA ALA A 100 -1.27 -7.64 1.85
C ALA A 100 0.05 -6.85 1.78
N LYS A 101 0.53 -6.52 0.57
CA LYS A 101 1.88 -5.97 0.33
C LYS A 101 1.93 -4.46 0.05
N GLY A 102 0.81 -3.75 0.14
CA GLY A 102 0.82 -2.28 0.25
C GLY A 102 1.32 -1.50 -0.98
N ARG A 103 1.35 -2.12 -2.17
CA ARG A 103 1.64 -1.47 -3.45
C ARG A 103 0.39 -1.55 -4.33
N PHE A 104 -0.53 -0.62 -4.13
CA PHE A 104 -1.74 -0.54 -4.93
C PHE A 104 -1.67 0.73 -5.80
N GLU A 105 -2.06 0.57 -7.06
CA GLU A 105 -2.09 1.64 -8.06
C GLU A 105 -3.54 1.98 -8.37
N ILE A 106 -3.82 3.27 -8.47
CA ILE A 106 -5.13 3.77 -8.87
C ILE A 106 -4.96 4.41 -10.24
N ARG A 107 -5.64 3.84 -11.23
CA ARG A 107 -5.54 4.23 -12.63
C ARG A 107 -6.80 4.96 -13.02
N PHE A 108 -6.65 6.23 -13.35
CA PHE A 108 -7.71 7.05 -13.92
C PHE A 108 -7.58 7.05 -15.44
N PHE A 109 -8.63 6.65 -16.14
CA PHE A 109 -8.69 6.72 -17.60
C PHE A 109 -9.44 7.98 -18.01
N LEU A 110 -8.84 8.77 -18.89
CA LEU A 110 -9.47 9.92 -19.54
C LEU A 110 -9.22 9.89 -21.04
N PRO A 111 -10.09 10.52 -21.85
CA PRO A 111 -9.81 10.79 -23.25
C PRO A 111 -8.49 11.54 -23.44
N LYS A 112 -7.65 11.12 -24.39
CA LYS A 112 -6.32 11.73 -24.63
C LYS A 112 -6.38 13.24 -24.86
N ALA A 113 -7.46 13.74 -25.46
CA ALA A 113 -7.67 15.15 -25.72
C ALA A 113 -7.81 16.02 -24.45
N LEU A 114 -8.22 15.43 -23.32
CA LEU A 114 -8.44 16.12 -22.04
C LEU A 114 -7.24 15.99 -21.09
N ARG A 115 -6.21 15.24 -21.46
CA ARG A 115 -5.04 15.00 -20.62
C ARG A 115 -4.16 16.24 -20.51
N ASP A 116 -3.83 16.60 -19.27
CA ASP A 116 -2.92 17.69 -18.93
C ASP A 116 -2.06 17.29 -17.74
N GLU A 117 -0.77 17.04 -17.98
CA GLU A 117 0.16 16.56 -16.96
C GLU A 117 0.25 17.49 -15.73
N LYS A 118 0.07 18.80 -15.94
CA LYS A 118 0.11 19.78 -14.84
C LYS A 118 -1.10 19.62 -13.92
N THR A 119 -2.30 19.53 -14.50
CA THR A 119 -3.54 19.28 -13.77
C THR A 119 -3.50 17.91 -13.10
N GLU A 120 -3.07 16.87 -13.81
CA GLU A 120 -2.89 15.53 -13.25
C GLU A 120 -1.96 15.54 -12.02
N ALA A 121 -0.78 16.15 -12.11
CA ALA A 121 0.16 16.24 -10.99
C ALA A 121 -0.43 16.98 -9.78
N GLN A 122 -1.22 18.04 -10.02
CA GLN A 122 -1.94 18.76 -8.97
C GLN A 122 -2.99 17.85 -8.31
N ILE A 123 -3.80 17.14 -9.10
CA ILE A 123 -4.83 16.22 -8.60
C ILE A 123 -4.19 15.12 -7.73
N LYS A 124 -3.10 14.49 -8.19
CA LYS A 124 -2.38 13.45 -7.42
C LYS A 124 -1.97 13.96 -6.04
N LYS A 125 -1.37 15.15 -5.99
CA LYS A 125 -0.94 15.79 -4.74
C LYS A 125 -2.13 16.06 -3.82
N ARG A 126 -3.27 16.51 -4.37
CA ARG A 126 -4.50 16.76 -3.60
C ARG A 126 -5.10 15.48 -3.03
N LEU A 127 -5.20 14.42 -3.82
CA LEU A 127 -5.70 13.11 -3.37
C LEU A 127 -4.86 12.58 -2.20
N GLN A 128 -3.53 12.55 -2.35
CA GLN A 128 -2.63 12.11 -1.29
C GLN A 128 -2.75 12.97 -0.02
N ALA A 129 -2.87 14.30 -0.18
CA ALA A 129 -3.06 15.21 0.94
C ALA A 129 -4.39 14.99 1.65
N TYR A 130 -5.48 14.78 0.91
CA TYR A 130 -6.80 14.46 1.44
C TYR A 130 -6.78 13.20 2.28
N PHE A 131 -6.28 12.08 1.73
CA PHE A 131 -6.22 10.80 2.45
C PHE A 131 -5.32 10.88 3.68
N ARG A 132 -4.20 11.61 3.60
CA ARG A 132 -3.32 11.84 4.76
C ARG A 132 -4.03 12.64 5.86
N MET A 133 -4.77 13.68 5.50
CA MET A 133 -5.53 14.48 6.45
C MET A 133 -6.62 13.65 7.12
N LYS A 134 -7.40 12.89 6.32
CA LYS A 134 -8.47 12.02 6.83
C LYS A 134 -7.95 10.88 7.70
N CYS A 135 -6.79 10.31 7.36
CA CYS A 135 -6.11 9.33 8.22
C CYS A 135 -5.80 9.93 9.60
N LYS A 136 -5.22 11.14 9.66
CA LYS A 136 -4.91 11.81 10.93
C LYS A 136 -6.16 12.16 11.73
N GLU A 137 -7.22 12.59 11.06
CA GLU A 137 -8.51 12.90 11.68
C GLU A 137 -9.11 11.65 12.33
N ALA A 138 -9.16 10.53 11.59
CA ALA A 138 -9.65 9.25 12.09
C ALA A 138 -8.80 8.69 13.23
N GLU A 139 -7.46 8.78 13.16
CA GLU A 139 -6.56 8.39 14.24
C GLU A 139 -6.80 9.22 15.52
N LYS A 140 -6.98 10.55 15.36
CA LYS A 140 -7.27 11.45 16.48
C LYS A 140 -8.62 11.11 17.13
N GLU A 141 -9.65 10.86 16.34
CA GLU A 141 -10.95 10.45 16.85
C GLU A 141 -10.88 9.11 17.58
N ASN A 142 -10.19 8.12 17.00
CA ASN A 142 -9.96 6.82 17.64
C ASN A 142 -9.25 6.96 18.98
N ASN A 143 -8.22 7.82 19.06
CA ASN A 143 -7.52 8.07 20.32
C ASN A 143 -8.40 8.78 21.36
N ALA A 144 -9.19 9.78 20.94
CA ALA A 144 -10.14 10.47 21.83
C ALA A 144 -11.21 9.51 22.39
N ARG A 145 -11.71 8.60 21.55
CA ARG A 145 -12.65 7.53 21.96
C ARG A 145 -12.02 6.59 22.99
N LYS A 146 -10.75 6.20 22.81
CA LYS A 146 -10.01 5.36 23.78
C LYS A 146 -9.85 6.04 25.14
N VAL A 147 -9.46 7.32 25.14
CA VAL A 147 -9.32 8.10 26.37
C VAL A 147 -10.67 8.23 27.08
N THR A 148 -11.72 8.57 26.34
CA THR A 148 -13.07 8.68 26.91
C THR A 148 -13.52 7.33 27.49
N SER A 149 -13.32 6.23 26.78
CA SER A 149 -13.66 4.88 27.28
C SER A 149 -12.91 4.55 28.57
N ALA A 150 -11.61 4.85 28.64
CA ALA A 150 -10.81 4.65 29.84
C ALA A 150 -11.31 5.50 31.02
N LEU A 151 -11.70 6.75 30.78
CA LEU A 151 -12.28 7.62 31.83
C LEU A 151 -13.57 7.04 32.40
N TYR A 152 -14.46 6.48 31.57
CA TYR A 152 -15.68 5.82 32.04
C TYR A 152 -15.36 4.59 32.90
N ILE A 153 -14.40 3.75 32.48
CA ILE A 153 -13.97 2.58 33.25
C ILE A 153 -13.38 3.01 34.60
N ILE A 154 -12.48 4.00 34.61
CA ILE A 154 -11.86 4.50 35.85
C ILE A 154 -12.91 5.10 36.79
N ALA A 155 -13.85 5.88 36.26
CA ALA A 155 -14.95 6.44 37.06
C ALA A 155 -15.86 5.36 37.65
N GLY A 156 -16.19 4.33 36.87
CA GLY A 156 -16.96 3.18 37.33
C GLY A 156 -16.25 2.39 38.43
N LEU A 157 -14.96 2.09 38.23
CA LEU A 157 -14.13 1.42 39.23
C LEU A 157 -13.97 2.27 40.50
N ALA A 158 -13.77 3.59 40.36
CA ALA A 158 -13.67 4.49 41.50
C ALA A 158 -14.98 4.50 42.31
N ALA A 159 -16.14 4.55 41.65
CA ALA A 159 -17.44 4.48 42.33
C ALA A 159 -17.64 3.15 43.09
N LEU A 160 -17.31 2.02 42.46
CA LEU A 160 -17.40 0.70 43.10
C LEU A 160 -16.39 0.54 44.25
N PHE A 161 -15.19 1.10 44.11
CA PHE A 161 -14.17 1.07 45.16
C PHE A 161 -14.56 1.96 46.34
N SER A 162 -15.12 3.15 46.08
CA SER A 162 -15.70 4.02 47.11
C SER A 162 -16.83 3.30 47.85
N TYR A 163 -17.68 2.56 47.14
CA TYR A 163 -18.71 1.72 47.77
C TYR A 163 -18.11 0.63 48.67
N ALA A 164 -17.08 -0.09 48.20
CA ALA A 164 -16.39 -1.11 49.00
C ALA A 164 -15.76 -0.52 50.28
N ILE A 165 -15.23 0.70 50.22
CA ILE A 165 -14.72 1.42 51.39
C ILE A 165 -15.87 1.77 52.34
N LEU A 166 -16.98 2.30 51.83
CA LEU A 166 -18.15 2.66 52.64
C LEU A 166 -18.69 1.46 53.44
N LEU A 167 -18.64 0.25 52.88
CA LEU A 167 -19.03 -0.98 53.59
C LEU A 167 -18.20 -1.26 54.85
N THR A 168 -16.94 -0.79 54.91
CA THR A 168 -16.10 -0.95 56.10
C THR A 168 -16.50 0.03 57.22
N PHE A 169 -17.16 1.13 56.87
CA PHE A 169 -17.71 2.11 57.82
C PHE A 169 -19.18 1.78 58.12
N THR A 170 -19.39 0.75 58.94
CA THR A 170 -20.71 0.20 59.33
C THR A 170 -21.65 1.18 60.08
N GLN A 171 -21.25 2.44 60.33
CA GLN A 171 -22.01 3.42 61.12
C GLN A 171 -22.50 4.66 60.34
N LEU A 172 -22.61 4.61 59.02
CA LEU A 172 -23.02 5.77 58.20
C LEU A 172 -24.53 6.09 58.26
N GLY A 173 -25.33 5.33 59.02
CA GLY A 173 -26.76 5.57 59.18
C GLY A 173 -27.51 5.62 57.83
N PRO A 174 -28.63 6.38 57.72
CA PRO A 174 -29.43 6.44 56.49
C PRO A 174 -28.68 7.05 55.29
N PHE A 175 -27.61 7.80 55.52
CA PHE A 175 -26.77 8.36 54.45
C PHE A 175 -25.97 7.27 53.72
N GLY A 176 -25.49 6.26 54.45
CA GLY A 176 -24.82 5.10 53.85
C GLY A 176 -25.75 4.32 52.91
N SER A 177 -27.01 4.11 53.32
CA SER A 177 -28.02 3.43 52.49
C SER A 177 -28.38 4.23 51.23
N PHE A 178 -28.39 5.56 51.30
CA PHE A 178 -28.60 6.40 50.11
C PHE A 178 -27.45 6.29 49.12
N LEU A 179 -26.21 6.31 49.61
CA LEU A 179 -25.02 6.16 48.76
C LEU A 179 -24.95 4.77 48.11
N ASP A 180 -25.40 3.72 48.79
CA ASP A 180 -25.47 2.35 48.24
C ASP A 180 -26.37 2.28 46.98
N VAL A 181 -27.59 2.83 47.10
CA VAL A 181 -28.57 2.90 46.00
C VAL A 181 -28.07 3.72 44.80
N LEU A 182 -27.12 4.65 45.00
CA LEU A 182 -26.56 5.49 43.96
C LEU A 182 -25.26 4.93 43.37
N LEU A 183 -24.27 4.60 44.20
CA LEU A 183 -22.93 4.22 43.75
C LEU A 183 -22.92 2.89 43.02
N VAL A 184 -23.75 1.92 43.43
CA VAL A 184 -23.76 0.60 42.80
C VAL A 184 -24.29 0.66 41.35
N PRO A 185 -25.47 1.25 41.06
CA PRO A 185 -25.93 1.40 39.68
C PRO A 185 -25.02 2.30 38.83
N ILE A 186 -24.50 3.39 39.40
CA ILE A 186 -23.56 4.29 38.71
C ILE A 186 -22.29 3.52 38.35
N GLY A 187 -21.64 2.88 39.32
CA GLY A 187 -20.41 2.15 39.11
C GLY A 187 -20.54 1.07 38.04
N TRP A 188 -21.61 0.28 38.11
CA TRP A 188 -21.95 -0.73 37.11
C TRP A 188 -22.20 -0.14 35.72
N PHE A 189 -23.00 0.94 35.62
CA PHE A 189 -23.33 1.59 34.37
C PHE A 189 -22.08 2.15 33.67
N PHE A 190 -21.26 2.93 34.39
CA PHE A 190 -20.05 3.52 33.83
C PHE A 190 -19.03 2.45 33.42
N LEU A 191 -18.92 1.36 34.19
CA LEU A 191 -18.04 0.25 33.85
C LEU A 191 -18.47 -0.43 32.55
N TRP A 192 -19.75 -0.78 32.41
CA TRP A 192 -20.23 -1.41 31.19
C TRP A 192 -20.20 -0.50 29.98
N GLU A 193 -20.59 0.77 30.14
CA GLU A 193 -20.55 1.75 29.04
C GLU A 193 -19.12 1.99 28.56
N GLY A 194 -18.16 2.09 29.48
CA GLY A 194 -16.75 2.21 29.15
C GLY A 194 -16.20 0.96 28.46
N LEU A 195 -16.56 -0.22 28.95
CA LEU A 195 -16.12 -1.50 28.36
C LEU A 195 -16.78 -1.76 27.00
N ALA A 196 -18.04 -1.40 26.83
CA ALA A 196 -18.78 -1.45 25.58
C ALA A 196 -18.07 -0.59 24.52
N LYS A 197 -17.79 0.68 24.80
CA LYS A 197 -17.03 1.56 23.90
C LYS A 197 -15.63 1.04 23.60
N LEU A 198 -15.01 0.35 24.57
CA LEU A 198 -13.67 -0.22 24.40
C LEU A 198 -13.66 -1.51 23.56
N LEU A 199 -14.65 -2.39 23.70
CA LEU A 199 -14.66 -3.75 23.14
C LEU A 199 -15.57 -3.94 21.92
N LEU A 200 -16.56 -3.07 21.70
CA LEU A 200 -17.56 -3.26 20.64
C LEU A 200 -17.01 -3.04 19.22
N GLN A 201 -17.80 -3.56 18.29
CA GLN A 201 -17.62 -3.68 16.84
C GLN A 201 -17.16 -2.40 16.11
N GLU A 202 -17.35 -1.22 16.70
CA GLU A 202 -16.86 0.06 16.17
C GLU A 202 -15.34 0.07 15.94
N ARG A 203 -14.55 -0.68 16.72
CA ARG A 203 -13.11 -0.76 16.50
C ARG A 203 -12.75 -1.36 15.15
N LYS A 204 -13.41 -2.44 14.74
CA LYS A 204 -13.09 -3.10 13.46
C LYS A 204 -13.39 -2.18 12.28
N VAL A 205 -14.50 -1.46 12.34
CA VAL A 205 -14.90 -0.50 11.30
C VAL A 205 -13.93 0.68 11.27
N MET A 206 -13.60 1.25 12.44
CA MET A 206 -12.68 2.38 12.55
C MET A 206 -11.26 2.00 12.12
N ASP A 207 -10.76 0.84 12.54
CA ASP A 207 -9.43 0.37 12.16
C ASP A 207 -9.37 0.05 10.66
N ALA A 208 -10.45 -0.49 10.07
CA ALA A 208 -10.57 -0.67 8.62
C ALA A 208 -10.58 0.66 7.87
N GLN A 209 -11.30 1.67 8.37
CA GLN A 209 -11.35 3.01 7.80
C GLN A 209 -10.00 3.74 7.89
N ILE A 210 -9.31 3.64 9.04
CA ILE A 210 -7.95 4.18 9.22
C ILE A 210 -7.01 3.49 8.24
N LYS A 211 -7.08 2.15 8.13
CA LYS A 211 -6.26 1.40 7.18
C LYS A 211 -6.53 1.83 5.74
N PHE A 212 -7.79 1.98 5.35
CA PHE A 212 -8.17 2.49 4.03
C PHE A 212 -7.52 3.85 3.75
N TYR A 213 -7.69 4.83 4.64
CA TYR A 213 -7.05 6.15 4.43
C TYR A 213 -5.53 6.09 4.45
N GLN A 214 -4.95 5.25 5.31
CA GLN A 214 -3.52 5.06 5.40
C GLN A 214 -2.95 4.47 4.11
N ASP A 215 -3.60 3.44 3.59
CA ASP A 215 -3.22 2.80 2.33
C ASP A 215 -3.32 3.87 1.24
N PHE A 216 -4.50 4.44 0.99
CA PHE A 216 -4.76 5.45 -0.06
C PHE A 216 -3.86 6.70 0.01
N SER A 217 -3.37 7.07 1.20
CA SER A 217 -2.39 8.16 1.35
C SER A 217 -1.01 7.86 0.75
N LYS A 218 -0.69 6.57 0.59
CA LYS A 218 0.56 6.05 -0.01
C LYS A 218 0.35 5.51 -1.43
N ALA A 219 -0.87 5.60 -1.95
CA ALA A 219 -1.20 5.15 -3.30
C ALA A 219 -0.36 5.85 -4.36
N ASN A 220 -0.06 5.12 -5.43
CA ASN A 220 0.34 5.75 -6.66
C ASN A 220 -0.89 5.99 -7.54
N PHE A 221 -1.16 7.27 -7.83
CA PHE A 221 -2.24 7.68 -8.72
C PHE A 221 -1.66 7.92 -10.13
N ILE A 222 -2.19 7.21 -11.12
CA ILE A 222 -1.72 7.23 -12.50
C ILE A 222 -2.89 7.64 -13.39
N PHE A 223 -2.63 8.49 -14.38
CA PHE A 223 -3.59 8.84 -15.42
C PHE A 223 -3.13 8.19 -16.72
N LEU A 224 -4.06 7.51 -17.38
CA LEU A 224 -3.85 6.78 -18.63
C LEU A 224 -4.86 7.28 -19.66
N SER A 225 -4.51 7.17 -20.94
CA SER A 225 -5.50 7.45 -21.98
C SER A 225 -6.44 6.26 -22.18
N GLU A 226 -7.71 6.52 -22.47
CA GLU A 226 -8.67 5.47 -22.81
C GLU A 226 -8.24 4.68 -24.05
N GLU A 227 -7.63 5.35 -25.03
CA GLU A 227 -7.18 4.73 -26.27
C GLU A 227 -6.03 3.73 -26.04
N GLU A 228 -5.17 3.96 -25.05
CA GLU A 228 -4.11 3.01 -24.64
C GLU A 228 -4.70 1.74 -23.99
N ASN A 229 -5.84 1.84 -23.32
CA ASN A 229 -6.50 0.70 -22.68
C ASN A 229 -7.13 -0.25 -23.72
N VAL A 230 -7.78 0.31 -24.75
CA VAL A 230 -8.41 -0.47 -25.82
C VAL A 230 -7.37 -1.23 -26.64
N LEU A 231 -6.21 -0.61 -26.91
CA LEU A 231 -5.11 -1.26 -27.65
C LEU A 231 -4.51 -2.45 -26.88
N GLY A 232 -4.36 -2.36 -25.56
CA GLY A 232 -3.92 -3.48 -24.72
C GLY A 232 -4.88 -4.66 -24.76
N ALA A 233 -6.19 -4.40 -24.63
CA ALA A 233 -7.22 -5.44 -24.69
C ALA A 233 -7.35 -6.10 -26.08
N THR A 234 -7.04 -5.37 -27.15
CA THR A 234 -7.11 -5.91 -28.52
C THR A 234 -5.91 -6.82 -28.81
N GLN A 235 -4.73 -6.53 -28.25
CA GLN A 235 -3.54 -7.38 -28.44
C GLN A 235 -3.62 -8.71 -27.67
N GLU A 236 -4.27 -8.75 -26.51
CA GLU A 236 -4.52 -10.00 -25.78
C GLU A 236 -5.49 -10.95 -26.53
N GLN A 237 -6.45 -10.42 -27.29
CA GLN A 237 -7.41 -11.24 -28.03
C GLN A 237 -6.88 -11.78 -29.37
N THR A 238 -5.87 -11.15 -29.96
CA THR A 238 -5.22 -11.64 -31.19
C THR A 238 -4.03 -12.58 -30.96
N GLY A 239 -3.65 -12.80 -29.69
CA GLY A 239 -2.54 -13.67 -29.28
C GLY A 239 -2.96 -15.02 -28.69
N ALA A 240 -4.24 -15.37 -28.72
CA ALA A 240 -4.79 -16.64 -28.24
C ALA A 240 -5.18 -17.58 -29.39
#